data_AF-A0A3B9IYU0-F1
#
_entry.id   AF-A0A3B9IYU0-F1
#
_cell.length_a   1.000
_cell.length_b   1.000
_cell.length_c   1.000
_cell.angle_alpha   90.00
_cell.angle_beta   90.00
_cell.angle_gamma   90.00
#
_symmetry.space_group_name_H-M   'P 1'
#
loop_
_entity.id
_entity.type
_entity.pdbx_description
1 polymer ?
#
loop_
_entity_poly.entity_id
_entity_poly.type
_entity_poly.pdbx_seq_one_letter_code
_entity_poly.pdbx_strand_id
1 'polypeptide(L)'
;MKLNEKFMALTSAVMIAVSATACSSSDSGNNSSSESSQSPSQTENTFTISADSIAETLGAGWNYGNTLEANSGGHPSETVWGNPEASQEMINAVADAGFSTVRVPVSYLDYIDDNNGYKVDESWLNRVQEVVDYCYKRELNVIINVHGDGYNSINGGWLLCNGDNQDYIKEKYAALWQQIADKFATYDEHLIFESMNEEFNGDFGEPVREQYENINAYNQIFIDTVRASGENNTHRWLMFPGWNTNIDFTVGDYGFQLPTDNNNTAGENRMILSVHCYDPWDYCGEEKKKTFLWGERGQQIVEINKANPKNLASWGDEEFLEGQMKKLKESFIDKGVHVVIGEFGCIDKTLANAGIPNQIAENRAYYDGYLAGIAATYGITPVYWDNGYNGQYGFGLFTRATAEQSQPEIIQAIVNAVKNKDPKAGLETRIKSYDDSAGRAEKLDEVHAYLGIQTEIYTFRNSYSDGAYGHDSEWFNTLIKWEDIDGDNKDDIVDTGATFEDASIKDDGTYTVGVSGYDFSGESGTLNMLFVSTDFKFSNAVVIKDVVLSVDDKEIPVKNPIIAEDNEGNMYIELVNKYNESAPAIEYDMPKESLKITFTIEGVSNILK
;
A
#
# COMPACT_ATOMS: atom_id res chain seq x y z
N MET A 1 18.99 -46.17 2.60
CA MET A 1 20.15 -47.05 2.31
C MET A 1 21.42 -46.22 2.47
N LYS A 2 22.32 -46.56 3.40
CA LYS A 2 23.68 -45.97 3.64
C LYS A 2 23.84 -44.47 3.28
N LEU A 3 23.70 -43.50 4.19
CA LEU A 3 24.55 -43.27 5.38
C LEU A 3 26.05 -43.22 5.00
N ASN A 4 26.67 -42.03 5.09
CA ASN A 4 28.12 -41.85 5.03
C ASN A 4 28.53 -40.50 5.65
N GLU A 5 28.80 -40.49 6.96
CA GLU A 5 29.46 -39.36 7.63
C GLU A 5 30.96 -39.37 7.33
N LYS A 6 31.62 -38.21 7.43
CA LYS A 6 33.08 -38.15 7.67
C LYS A 6 33.45 -37.03 8.63
N PHE A 7 33.79 -37.44 9.86
CA PHE A 7 34.62 -36.65 10.77
C PHE A 7 35.97 -36.30 10.12
N MET A 8 36.46 -35.08 10.38
CA MET A 8 37.85 -34.93 10.77
C MET A 8 38.02 -33.69 11.65
N ALA A 9 38.44 -33.89 12.90
CA ALA A 9 38.85 -32.82 13.81
C ALA A 9 40.38 -32.82 13.94
N LEU A 10 40.97 -31.64 14.14
CA LEU A 10 42.31 -31.53 14.71
C LEU A 10 42.41 -30.27 15.59
N THR A 11 43.14 -30.39 16.69
CA THR A 11 43.27 -29.36 17.73
C THR A 11 44.64 -28.68 17.69
N SER A 12 44.70 -27.45 18.20
CA SER A 12 45.89 -26.92 18.90
C SER A 12 45.49 -25.68 19.70
N ALA A 13 46.04 -25.56 20.91
CA ALA A 13 45.80 -24.44 21.81
C ALA A 13 47.12 -23.98 22.44
N VAL A 14 47.24 -22.68 22.70
CA VAL A 14 48.33 -22.10 23.50
C VAL A 14 47.75 -21.03 24.42
N MET A 15 47.94 -21.20 25.74
CA MET A 15 47.79 -20.15 26.73
C MET A 15 49.17 -19.66 27.19
N ILE A 16 49.33 -18.35 27.34
CA ILE A 16 50.34 -17.74 28.23
C ILE A 16 49.65 -16.56 28.95
N ALA A 17 49.95 -16.36 30.24
CA ALA A 17 49.46 -15.27 31.08
C ALA A 17 50.48 -14.91 32.18
N VAL A 18 50.09 -13.98 33.08
CA VAL A 18 50.59 -13.74 34.46
C VAL A 18 51.42 -12.47 34.74
N SER A 19 50.91 -11.64 35.68
CA SER A 19 51.56 -10.55 36.49
C SER A 19 52.09 -9.28 35.76
N ALA A 20 51.99 -8.03 36.25
CA ALA A 20 51.98 -7.42 37.61
C ALA A 20 53.39 -7.35 38.28
N THR A 21 53.79 -6.39 39.14
CA THR A 21 53.03 -5.57 40.14
C THR A 21 53.83 -4.33 40.64
N ALA A 22 53.15 -3.19 40.92
CA ALA A 22 53.53 -2.07 41.85
C ALA A 22 54.91 -1.37 41.68
N CYS A 23 55.36 -0.35 42.44
CA CYS A 23 54.96 0.38 43.67
C CYS A 23 55.24 1.92 43.47
N SER A 24 54.76 2.91 44.24
CA SER A 24 53.75 3.07 45.33
C SER A 24 53.29 4.56 45.29
N SER A 25 53.17 5.48 46.29
CA SER A 25 53.26 5.62 47.77
C SER A 25 52.98 7.11 48.12
N SER A 26 52.51 7.57 49.30
CA SER A 26 51.67 7.03 50.40
C SER A 26 51.65 8.05 51.57
N ASP A 27 50.47 8.48 52.09
CA ASP A 27 50.35 9.13 53.42
C ASP A 27 48.97 8.89 54.07
N SER A 28 48.71 9.49 55.25
CA SER A 28 48.00 8.85 56.36
C SER A 28 46.90 9.72 56.96
N GLY A 29 45.71 9.15 57.21
CA GLY A 29 44.61 9.87 57.87
C GLY A 29 43.58 8.94 58.50
N ASN A 30 43.67 8.70 59.81
CA ASN A 30 42.70 7.93 60.56
C ASN A 30 41.62 8.86 61.14
N ASN A 31 40.34 8.66 60.80
CA ASN A 31 39.24 9.28 61.52
C ASN A 31 37.95 8.45 61.42
N SER A 32 37.18 8.37 62.50
CA SER A 32 35.98 7.55 62.61
C SER A 32 34.71 8.40 62.48
N SER A 33 33.87 8.13 61.48
CA SER A 33 32.54 8.74 61.35
C SER A 33 31.55 7.80 60.65
N SER A 34 30.48 7.47 61.39
CA SER A 34 29.17 6.97 60.93
C SER A 34 28.99 6.64 59.44
N GLU A 35 28.65 5.37 59.15
CA GLU A 35 28.00 4.99 57.91
C GLU A 35 26.60 5.64 57.84
N SER A 36 26.52 6.80 57.20
CA SER A 36 25.25 7.35 56.73
C SER A 36 24.81 6.55 55.51
N SER A 37 23.67 5.88 55.59
CA SER A 37 23.01 5.27 54.43
C SER A 37 22.85 6.33 53.34
N GLN A 38 23.56 6.17 52.22
CA GLN A 38 23.24 6.93 51.02
C GLN A 38 21.84 6.47 50.57
N SER A 39 20.91 7.40 50.47
CA SER A 39 19.71 7.19 49.68
C SER A 39 20.12 6.73 48.27
N PRO A 40 19.29 5.94 47.57
CA PRO A 40 19.48 5.74 46.15
C PRO A 40 19.65 7.10 45.47
N SER A 41 20.64 7.21 44.58
CA SER A 41 20.62 8.30 43.61
C SER A 41 19.25 8.29 42.94
N GLN A 42 18.63 9.45 42.74
CA GLN A 42 17.56 9.50 41.75
C GLN A 42 18.20 9.05 40.45
N THR A 43 17.67 7.97 39.88
CA THR A 43 17.85 7.68 38.46
C THR A 43 17.29 8.89 37.72
N GLU A 44 18.11 9.53 36.90
CA GLU A 44 17.57 10.53 35.96
C GLU A 44 16.51 9.81 35.13
N ASN A 45 15.33 10.42 35.00
CA ASN A 45 14.22 9.76 34.33
C ASN A 45 14.59 9.57 32.86
N THR A 46 14.71 8.31 32.41
CA THR A 46 15.03 7.98 31.02
C THR A 46 13.84 8.12 30.09
N PHE A 47 12.66 8.45 30.63
CA PHE A 47 11.44 8.76 29.87
C PHE A 47 11.44 10.26 29.51
N THR A 48 11.32 10.53 28.22
CA THR A 48 11.59 11.81 27.56
C THR A 48 10.53 12.18 26.51
N ILE A 49 9.84 11.20 25.91
CA ILE A 49 8.70 11.42 25.01
C ILE A 49 7.53 11.90 25.87
N SER A 50 7.00 13.09 25.59
CA SER A 50 5.81 13.63 26.27
C SER A 50 4.52 13.30 25.51
N ALA A 51 3.37 13.55 26.14
CA ALA A 51 2.07 13.54 25.49
C ALA A 51 2.05 14.44 24.24
N ASP A 52 2.53 15.68 24.35
CA ASP A 52 2.56 16.61 23.21
C ASP A 52 3.42 16.11 22.03
N SER A 53 4.34 15.17 22.24
CA SER A 53 5.26 14.66 21.20
C SER A 53 4.98 13.23 20.70
N ILE A 54 4.24 12.39 21.43
CA ILE A 54 4.15 10.94 21.14
C ILE A 54 3.73 10.63 19.69
N ALA A 55 2.76 11.33 19.13
CA ALA A 55 2.32 11.10 17.74
C ALA A 55 3.40 11.44 16.70
N GLU A 56 4.29 12.39 17.00
CA GLU A 56 5.43 12.73 16.13
C GLU A 56 6.60 11.75 16.31
N THR A 57 6.74 11.16 17.50
CA THR A 57 7.72 10.10 17.77
C THR A 57 7.32 8.75 17.16
N LEU A 58 6.04 8.38 17.23
CA LEU A 58 5.54 7.14 16.63
C LEU A 58 5.52 7.22 15.10
N GLY A 59 5.14 8.39 14.55
CA GLY A 59 5.23 8.69 13.12
C GLY A 59 4.46 7.71 12.24
N ALA A 60 5.11 7.18 11.19
CA ALA A 60 4.52 6.17 10.33
C ALA A 60 4.78 4.77 10.90
N GLY A 61 3.72 4.00 11.13
CA GLY A 61 3.81 2.65 11.66
C GLY A 61 3.58 1.55 10.62
N TRP A 62 4.05 0.34 10.92
CA TRP A 62 3.88 -0.87 10.12
C TRP A 62 3.61 -2.08 11.04
N ASN A 63 2.66 -2.94 10.70
CA ASN A 63 2.37 -4.18 11.43
C ASN A 63 3.22 -5.33 10.89
N TYR A 64 3.86 -6.09 11.78
CA TYR A 64 4.45 -7.39 11.49
C TYR A 64 3.35 -8.48 11.45
N GLY A 65 2.33 -8.26 10.62
CA GLY A 65 1.15 -9.11 10.53
C GLY A 65 1.41 -10.49 9.91
N ASN A 66 0.46 -11.40 10.14
CA ASN A 66 0.51 -12.83 9.82
C ASN A 66 1.83 -13.50 10.25
N THR A 67 2.30 -13.17 11.45
CA THR A 67 3.54 -13.64 12.06
C THR A 67 3.29 -14.10 13.52
N LEU A 68 3.56 -13.32 14.58
CA LEU A 68 3.44 -13.86 15.97
C LEU A 68 1.98 -14.05 16.47
N GLU A 69 0.98 -13.59 15.74
CA GLU A 69 -0.44 -13.93 15.95
C GLU A 69 -0.88 -15.20 15.19
N ALA A 70 -0.10 -15.62 14.18
CA ALA A 70 -0.42 -16.75 13.33
C ALA A 70 -0.51 -18.05 14.13
N ASN A 71 -1.58 -18.80 13.93
CA ASN A 71 -1.87 -20.01 14.69
C ASN A 71 -2.61 -21.07 13.84
N SER A 72 -2.57 -22.33 14.27
CA SER A 72 -3.34 -23.39 13.65
C SER A 72 -3.98 -24.28 14.72
N GLY A 73 -5.31 -24.38 14.68
CA GLY A 73 -6.07 -25.17 15.66
C GLY A 73 -5.97 -24.66 17.10
N GLY A 74 -5.52 -23.43 17.33
CA GLY A 74 -5.26 -22.87 18.67
C GLY A 74 -3.80 -22.91 19.12
N HIS A 75 -2.90 -23.43 18.29
CA HIS A 75 -1.46 -23.48 18.57
C HIS A 75 -0.73 -22.34 17.84
N PRO A 76 -0.10 -21.36 18.53
CA PRO A 76 0.64 -20.29 17.88
C PRO A 76 1.91 -20.80 17.21
N SER A 77 2.13 -20.38 15.95
CA SER A 77 3.27 -20.81 15.14
C SER A 77 3.51 -19.81 14.02
N GLU A 78 4.59 -19.04 14.12
CA GLU A 78 4.76 -17.81 13.33
C GLU A 78 4.86 -17.99 11.80
N THR A 79 5.15 -19.21 11.35
CA THR A 79 5.24 -19.55 9.91
C THR A 79 3.95 -20.17 9.35
N VAL A 80 2.95 -20.44 10.19
CA VAL A 80 1.83 -21.32 9.80
C VAL A 80 0.82 -20.68 8.84
N TRP A 81 0.85 -19.35 8.71
CA TRP A 81 0.09 -18.60 7.69
C TRP A 81 0.94 -18.23 6.45
N GLY A 82 2.12 -18.83 6.29
CA GLY A 82 2.91 -18.81 5.05
C GLY A 82 4.10 -17.83 5.02
N ASN A 83 4.23 -16.96 6.03
CA ASN A 83 5.40 -16.10 6.20
C ASN A 83 6.62 -16.89 6.73
N PRO A 84 7.85 -16.39 6.51
CA PRO A 84 9.03 -16.87 7.24
C PRO A 84 9.03 -16.35 8.69
N GLU A 85 9.89 -16.94 9.53
CA GLU A 85 10.14 -16.48 10.89
C GLU A 85 10.53 -14.99 10.94
N ALA A 86 10.09 -14.28 11.97
CA ALA A 86 10.42 -12.89 12.20
C ALA A 86 11.95 -12.68 12.30
N SER A 87 12.47 -11.63 11.65
CA SER A 87 13.92 -11.46 11.51
C SER A 87 14.41 -10.01 11.66
N GLN A 88 15.65 -9.86 12.11
CA GLN A 88 16.35 -8.58 12.14
C GLN A 88 16.46 -7.94 10.75
N GLU A 89 16.57 -8.74 9.69
CA GLU A 89 16.72 -8.28 8.31
C GLU A 89 15.43 -7.62 7.80
N MET A 90 14.26 -8.18 8.13
CA MET A 90 12.97 -7.56 7.85
C MET A 90 12.81 -6.23 8.61
N ILE A 91 13.12 -6.22 9.91
CA ILE A 91 13.06 -5.00 10.73
C ILE A 91 14.03 -3.92 10.24
N ASN A 92 15.21 -4.29 9.76
CA ASN A 92 16.13 -3.35 9.13
C ASN A 92 15.48 -2.70 7.90
N ALA A 93 14.91 -3.49 6.99
CA ALA A 93 14.28 -2.97 5.78
C ALA A 93 13.06 -2.08 6.07
N VAL A 94 12.27 -2.39 7.11
CA VAL A 94 11.15 -1.54 7.57
C VAL A 94 11.65 -0.19 8.10
N ALA A 95 12.69 -0.19 8.93
CA ALA A 95 13.32 1.04 9.41
C ALA A 95 14.00 1.86 8.29
N ASP A 96 14.70 1.19 7.38
CA ASP A 96 15.39 1.81 6.24
C ASP A 96 14.42 2.36 5.18
N ALA A 97 13.17 1.88 5.17
CA ALA A 97 12.07 2.46 4.39
C ALA A 97 11.44 3.72 5.03
N GLY A 98 11.78 4.03 6.28
CA GLY A 98 11.33 5.23 6.99
C GLY A 98 10.11 5.07 7.90
N PHE A 99 9.71 3.83 8.22
CA PHE A 99 8.77 3.59 9.33
C PHE A 99 9.46 3.76 10.68
N SER A 100 8.75 4.32 11.66
CA SER A 100 9.25 4.67 13.01
C SER A 100 8.56 3.89 14.14
N THR A 101 7.51 3.13 13.83
CA THR A 101 6.83 2.21 14.76
C THR A 101 6.60 0.85 14.11
N VAL A 102 6.85 -0.23 14.84
CA VAL A 102 6.46 -1.59 14.44
C VAL A 102 5.46 -2.15 15.45
N ARG A 103 4.24 -2.43 14.99
CA ARG A 103 3.28 -3.21 15.78
C ARG A 103 3.51 -4.69 15.52
N VAL A 104 3.60 -5.49 16.57
CA VAL A 104 3.79 -6.94 16.51
C VAL A 104 2.56 -7.58 17.15
N PRO A 105 1.55 -7.98 16.35
CA PRO A 105 0.46 -8.83 16.81
C PRO A 105 1.00 -10.11 17.47
N VAL A 106 0.48 -10.50 18.64
CA VAL A 106 0.88 -11.75 19.32
C VAL A 106 -0.33 -12.56 19.76
N SER A 107 -0.31 -13.86 19.49
CA SER A 107 -1.27 -14.84 20.04
C SER A 107 -0.60 -15.69 21.12
N TYR A 108 -1.34 -16.02 22.19
CA TYR A 108 -0.82 -16.84 23.29
C TYR A 108 -1.55 -18.19 23.37
N LEU A 109 -2.88 -18.20 23.29
CA LEU A 109 -3.75 -19.35 23.08
C LEU A 109 -3.38 -20.57 23.96
N ASP A 110 -2.95 -21.70 23.36
CA ASP A 110 -2.60 -22.93 24.08
C ASP A 110 -1.21 -22.94 24.74
N TYR A 111 -0.39 -21.89 24.53
CA TYR A 111 0.81 -21.64 25.33
C TYR A 111 0.51 -21.08 26.73
N ILE A 112 -0.75 -20.87 27.12
CA ILE A 112 -1.14 -20.53 28.49
C ILE A 112 -1.60 -21.80 29.23
N ASP A 113 -0.82 -22.27 30.21
CA ASP A 113 -1.17 -23.45 31.01
C ASP A 113 -2.19 -23.12 32.11
N ASP A 114 -3.47 -23.24 31.74
CA ASP A 114 -4.64 -23.07 32.62
C ASP A 114 -4.62 -23.98 33.87
N ASN A 115 -3.82 -25.05 33.90
CA ASN A 115 -3.71 -25.96 35.06
C ASN A 115 -2.58 -25.58 36.02
N ASN A 116 -1.74 -24.61 35.65
CA ASN A 116 -0.51 -24.22 36.35
C ASN A 116 -0.48 -22.71 36.66
N GLY A 117 -1.64 -22.14 37.00
CA GLY A 117 -1.79 -20.72 37.32
C GLY A 117 -1.63 -19.81 36.10
N TYR A 118 -2.07 -20.26 34.93
CA TYR A 118 -1.96 -19.55 33.65
C TYR A 118 -0.50 -19.23 33.25
N LYS A 119 0.47 -20.10 33.60
CA LYS A 119 1.86 -19.88 33.19
C LYS A 119 1.95 -19.90 31.65
N VAL A 120 2.48 -18.82 31.07
CA VAL A 120 2.79 -18.76 29.63
C VAL A 120 4.04 -19.59 29.33
N ASP A 121 4.12 -20.21 28.16
CA ASP A 121 5.34 -20.86 27.70
C ASP A 121 6.52 -19.88 27.66
N GLU A 122 7.61 -20.33 28.27
CA GLU A 122 8.80 -19.51 28.50
C GLU A 122 9.62 -19.34 27.21
N SER A 123 9.59 -20.30 26.30
CA SER A 123 10.22 -20.17 24.98
C SER A 123 9.43 -19.22 24.07
N TRP A 124 8.09 -19.21 24.18
CA TRP A 124 7.26 -18.25 23.46
C TRP A 124 7.48 -16.80 23.94
N LEU A 125 7.46 -16.55 25.25
CA LEU A 125 7.80 -15.20 25.78
C LEU A 125 9.23 -14.77 25.44
N ASN A 126 10.18 -15.70 25.35
CA ASN A 126 11.53 -15.41 24.86
C ASN A 126 11.54 -15.05 23.37
N ARG A 127 10.70 -15.69 22.53
CA ARG A 127 10.60 -15.40 21.10
C ARG A 127 9.93 -14.04 20.84
N VAL A 128 8.87 -13.71 21.58
CA VAL A 128 8.25 -12.37 21.54
C VAL A 128 9.28 -11.30 21.92
N GLN A 129 10.07 -11.53 22.97
CA GLN A 129 11.17 -10.63 23.35
C GLN A 129 12.21 -10.48 22.25
N GLU A 130 12.60 -11.56 21.57
CA GLU A 130 13.60 -11.50 20.51
C GLU A 130 13.16 -10.59 19.34
N VAL A 131 11.87 -10.62 18.98
CA VAL A 131 11.30 -9.77 17.92
C VAL A 131 11.21 -8.31 18.36
N VAL A 132 10.81 -8.03 19.61
CA VAL A 132 10.90 -6.68 20.21
C VAL A 132 12.35 -6.17 20.19
N ASP A 133 13.31 -7.02 20.53
CA ASP A 133 14.73 -6.70 20.52
C ASP A 133 15.26 -6.40 19.10
N TYR A 134 14.68 -6.96 18.03
CA TYR A 134 15.07 -6.58 16.67
C TYR A 134 14.71 -5.12 16.36
N CYS A 135 13.54 -4.65 16.82
CA CYS A 135 13.09 -3.28 16.67
C CYS A 135 13.92 -2.30 17.53
N TYR A 136 14.22 -2.68 18.78
CA TYR A 136 15.06 -1.89 19.67
C TYR A 136 16.48 -1.66 19.12
N LYS A 137 17.07 -2.65 18.43
CA LYS A 137 18.38 -2.49 17.75
C LYS A 137 18.34 -1.51 16.56
N ARG A 138 17.16 -1.03 16.17
CA ARG A 138 16.92 -0.02 15.14
C ARG A 138 16.31 1.27 15.68
N GLU A 139 16.24 1.44 17.00
CA GLU A 139 15.66 2.61 17.69
C GLU A 139 14.20 2.87 17.29
N LEU A 140 13.45 1.81 16.97
CA LEU A 140 12.04 1.86 16.61
C LEU A 140 11.14 1.76 17.85
N ASN A 141 10.01 2.46 17.81
CA ASN A 141 8.91 2.20 18.74
C ASN A 141 8.27 0.84 18.42
N VAL A 142 7.75 0.15 19.44
CA VAL A 142 7.18 -1.19 19.33
C VAL A 142 5.84 -1.25 20.05
N ILE A 143 4.80 -1.76 19.39
CA ILE A 143 3.51 -2.07 20.03
C ILE A 143 3.38 -3.59 20.10
N ILE A 144 3.19 -4.17 21.28
CA ILE A 144 2.83 -5.60 21.45
C ILE A 144 1.47 -5.74 22.14
N ASN A 145 0.72 -6.79 21.82
CA ASN A 145 -0.65 -6.94 22.29
C ASN A 145 -1.04 -8.40 22.60
N VAL A 146 -2.35 -8.62 22.80
CA VAL A 146 -3.03 -9.92 22.82
C VAL A 146 -4.02 -9.95 21.65
N HIS A 147 -3.73 -10.73 20.61
CA HIS A 147 -4.40 -10.64 19.31
C HIS A 147 -5.35 -11.81 19.04
N GLY A 148 -4.86 -13.00 18.65
CA GLY A 148 -5.72 -14.10 18.21
C GLY A 148 -6.58 -14.72 19.31
N ASP A 149 -6.21 -14.49 20.57
CA ASP A 149 -6.90 -14.91 21.79
C ASP A 149 -8.34 -14.37 21.92
N GLY A 150 -8.63 -13.21 21.30
CA GLY A 150 -9.94 -12.53 21.36
C GLY A 150 -10.95 -12.94 20.28
N TYR A 151 -10.51 -13.70 19.27
CA TYR A 151 -11.35 -13.99 18.12
C TYR A 151 -12.32 -15.16 18.35
N ASN A 152 -13.62 -14.88 18.28
CA ASN A 152 -14.70 -15.87 18.16
C ASN A 152 -14.52 -16.84 16.95
N SER A 153 -13.67 -16.49 15.98
CA SER A 153 -13.34 -17.30 14.79
C SER A 153 -12.11 -18.21 14.95
N ILE A 154 -11.28 -18.01 15.97
CA ILE A 154 -10.09 -18.82 16.23
C ILE A 154 -10.42 -19.96 17.21
N ASN A 155 -10.06 -21.19 16.83
CA ASN A 155 -10.17 -22.33 17.74
C ASN A 155 -9.23 -22.13 18.93
N GLY A 156 -9.76 -22.13 20.15
CA GLY A 156 -8.97 -21.81 21.35
C GLY A 156 -8.94 -20.33 21.74
N GLY A 157 -9.62 -19.45 21.00
CA GLY A 157 -9.94 -18.11 21.48
C GLY A 157 -10.69 -18.17 22.81
N TRP A 158 -10.30 -17.34 23.77
CA TRP A 158 -10.74 -17.42 25.17
C TRP A 158 -11.00 -16.05 25.81
N LEU A 159 -10.40 -14.97 25.30
CA LEU A 159 -10.66 -13.60 25.74
C LEU A 159 -11.94 -13.12 25.06
N LEU A 160 -13.10 -13.68 25.41
CA LEU A 160 -14.33 -13.42 24.65
C LEU A 160 -15.29 -12.55 25.46
N CYS A 161 -15.54 -11.32 25.00
CA CYS A 161 -16.50 -10.39 25.64
C CYS A 161 -17.94 -10.94 25.77
N ASN A 162 -18.27 -11.94 24.94
CA ASN A 162 -19.51 -12.72 24.91
C ASN A 162 -19.41 -14.11 25.57
N GLY A 163 -18.28 -14.47 26.18
CA GLY A 163 -18.05 -15.79 26.80
C GLY A 163 -18.75 -15.99 28.14
N ASP A 164 -19.24 -17.20 28.39
CA ASP A 164 -20.11 -17.56 29.54
C ASP A 164 -19.46 -17.35 30.93
N ASN A 165 -18.14 -17.42 31.04
CA ASN A 165 -17.42 -17.40 32.33
C ASN A 165 -16.48 -16.19 32.43
N GLN A 166 -17.06 -15.01 32.61
CA GLN A 166 -16.33 -13.75 32.65
C GLN A 166 -15.32 -13.64 33.81
N ASP A 167 -15.58 -14.29 34.95
CA ASP A 167 -14.65 -14.28 36.09
C ASP A 167 -13.34 -15.02 35.74
N TYR A 168 -13.45 -16.18 35.08
CA TYR A 168 -12.30 -16.94 34.58
C TYR A 168 -11.50 -16.17 33.53
N ILE A 169 -12.18 -15.56 32.56
CA ILE A 169 -11.52 -14.78 31.50
C ILE A 169 -10.73 -13.62 32.11
N LYS A 170 -11.32 -12.91 33.09
CA LYS A 170 -10.70 -11.78 33.78
C LYS A 170 -9.52 -12.21 34.65
N GLU A 171 -9.56 -13.39 35.28
CA GLU A 171 -8.43 -13.98 36.01
C GLU A 171 -7.27 -14.37 35.07
N LYS A 172 -7.56 -15.14 34.01
CA LYS A 172 -6.57 -15.57 33.00
C LYS A 172 -5.90 -14.39 32.31
N TYR A 173 -6.67 -13.36 31.98
CA TYR A 173 -6.18 -12.14 31.34
C TYR A 173 -5.28 -11.29 32.25
N ALA A 174 -5.62 -11.16 33.54
CA ALA A 174 -4.72 -10.52 34.52
C ALA A 174 -3.41 -11.31 34.68
N ALA A 175 -3.48 -12.64 34.78
CA ALA A 175 -2.30 -13.49 34.91
C ALA A 175 -1.39 -13.46 33.67
N LEU A 176 -1.96 -13.38 32.46
CA LEU A 176 -1.21 -13.16 31.22
C LEU A 176 -0.50 -11.81 31.23
N TRP A 177 -1.23 -10.71 31.49
CA TRP A 177 -0.65 -9.37 31.46
C TRP A 177 0.39 -9.11 32.55
N GLN A 178 0.28 -9.75 33.72
CA GLN A 178 1.34 -9.71 34.73
C GLN A 178 2.65 -10.32 34.18
N GLN A 179 2.57 -11.49 33.52
CA GLN A 179 3.75 -12.16 32.98
C GLN A 179 4.39 -11.38 31.82
N ILE A 180 3.59 -10.74 30.96
CA ILE A 180 4.11 -9.84 29.91
C ILE A 180 4.76 -8.60 30.55
N ALA A 181 4.10 -7.96 31.52
CA ALA A 181 4.62 -6.79 32.20
C ALA A 181 5.95 -7.07 32.92
N ASP A 182 6.04 -8.18 33.66
CA ASP A 182 7.25 -8.63 34.34
C ASP A 182 8.38 -8.95 33.33
N LYS A 183 8.04 -9.61 32.22
CA LYS A 183 8.98 -10.00 31.15
C LYS A 183 9.66 -8.79 30.49
N PHE A 184 8.94 -7.67 30.40
CA PHE A 184 9.37 -6.44 29.73
C PHE A 184 9.58 -5.25 30.71
N ALA A 185 9.65 -5.50 32.02
CA ALA A 185 9.65 -4.46 33.07
C ALA A 185 10.78 -3.41 32.96
N THR A 186 11.92 -3.78 32.35
CA THR A 186 13.10 -2.93 32.17
C THR A 186 13.13 -2.17 30.84
N TYR A 187 12.20 -2.43 29.92
CA TYR A 187 12.13 -1.74 28.62
C TYR A 187 11.64 -0.31 28.81
N ASP A 188 12.17 0.64 28.04
CA ASP A 188 11.87 2.07 28.13
C ASP A 188 10.54 2.44 27.45
N GLU A 189 10.35 3.72 27.12
CA GLU A 189 9.15 4.26 26.49
C GLU A 189 8.90 3.85 25.03
N HIS A 190 9.90 3.30 24.33
CA HIS A 190 9.69 2.84 22.95
C HIS A 190 8.75 1.63 22.89
N LEU A 191 8.66 0.81 23.95
CA LEU A 191 7.76 -0.33 24.04
C LEU A 191 6.41 0.06 24.64
N ILE A 192 5.38 -0.04 23.82
CA ILE A 192 3.97 0.19 24.13
C ILE A 192 3.28 -1.18 24.27
N PHE A 193 2.40 -1.30 25.27
CA PHE A 193 1.49 -2.44 25.36
C PHE A 193 0.10 -2.01 24.89
N GLU A 194 -0.53 -2.79 24.01
CA GLU A 194 -1.93 -2.67 23.64
C GLU A 194 -2.73 -3.82 24.27
N SER A 195 -3.82 -3.50 24.97
CA SER A 195 -4.53 -4.43 25.86
C SER A 195 -5.07 -5.69 25.18
N MET A 196 -5.65 -5.53 23.98
CA MET A 196 -6.31 -6.55 23.16
C MET A 196 -6.46 -6.02 21.72
N ASN A 197 -6.84 -6.87 20.77
CA ASN A 197 -7.13 -6.47 19.38
C ASN A 197 -8.62 -6.10 19.17
N GLU A 198 -9.32 -6.82 18.30
CA GLU A 198 -10.72 -6.55 17.92
C GLU A 198 -11.71 -7.35 18.79
N GLU A 199 -11.93 -6.88 20.02
CA GLU A 199 -12.92 -7.49 20.91
C GLU A 199 -14.36 -7.21 20.46
N PHE A 200 -15.10 -8.26 20.10
CA PHE A 200 -16.53 -8.24 19.84
C PHE A 200 -17.14 -9.65 19.82
N ASN A 201 -18.47 -9.72 19.75
CA ASN A 201 -19.24 -10.96 19.82
C ASN A 201 -19.39 -11.71 18.48
N GLY A 202 -18.74 -11.26 17.41
CA GLY A 202 -18.87 -11.81 16.06
C GLY A 202 -20.02 -11.22 15.21
N ASP A 203 -20.84 -10.33 15.75
CA ASP A 203 -21.85 -9.57 15.02
C ASP A 203 -21.35 -8.13 14.73
N PHE A 204 -21.41 -7.72 13.47
CA PHE A 204 -21.01 -6.38 13.00
C PHE A 204 -22.15 -5.34 13.13
N GLY A 205 -23.26 -5.70 13.78
CA GLY A 205 -24.32 -4.79 14.21
C GLY A 205 -23.95 -3.90 15.39
N GLU A 206 -24.97 -3.27 16.02
CA GLU A 206 -24.76 -2.40 17.18
C GLU A 206 -24.25 -3.18 18.42
N PRO A 207 -23.28 -2.65 19.19
CA PRO A 207 -22.73 -3.30 20.37
C PRO A 207 -23.76 -3.70 21.42
N VAL A 208 -23.61 -4.91 21.97
CA VAL A 208 -24.38 -5.35 23.14
C VAL A 208 -23.74 -4.76 24.39
N ARG A 209 -24.40 -3.80 25.03
CA ARG A 209 -23.82 -2.98 26.12
C ARG A 209 -23.24 -3.79 27.30
N GLU A 210 -23.88 -4.90 27.69
CA GLU A 210 -23.38 -5.84 28.71
C GLU A 210 -22.06 -6.54 28.31
N GLN A 211 -21.88 -6.81 27.01
CA GLN A 211 -20.65 -7.38 26.47
C GLN A 211 -19.56 -6.30 26.32
N TYR A 212 -19.94 -5.05 25.99
CA TYR A 212 -19.04 -3.89 26.01
C TYR A 212 -18.53 -3.59 27.44
N GLU A 213 -19.38 -3.78 28.46
CA GLU A 213 -18.97 -3.68 29.87
C GLU A 213 -17.90 -4.73 30.25
N ASN A 214 -17.82 -5.88 29.56
CA ASN A 214 -16.68 -6.80 29.70
C ASN A 214 -15.40 -6.26 29.05
N ILE A 215 -15.45 -5.68 27.85
CA ILE A 215 -14.29 -5.04 27.18
C ILE A 215 -13.73 -3.90 28.04
N ASN A 216 -14.61 -3.03 28.57
CA ASN A 216 -14.21 -1.96 29.50
C ASN A 216 -13.53 -2.53 30.77
N ALA A 217 -14.03 -3.65 31.30
CA ALA A 217 -13.43 -4.33 32.44
C ALA A 217 -12.07 -4.95 32.10
N TYR A 218 -11.90 -5.56 30.92
CA TYR A 218 -10.60 -6.07 30.45
C TYR A 218 -9.59 -4.91 30.33
N ASN A 219 -10.00 -3.78 29.72
CA ASN A 219 -9.14 -2.59 29.60
C ASN A 219 -8.69 -2.06 30.98
N GLN A 220 -9.59 -1.94 31.97
CA GLN A 220 -9.22 -1.52 33.31
C GLN A 220 -8.30 -2.53 34.01
N ILE A 221 -8.57 -3.83 33.91
CA ILE A 221 -7.71 -4.90 34.46
C ILE A 221 -6.30 -4.83 33.88
N PHE A 222 -6.16 -4.58 32.58
CA PHE A 222 -4.86 -4.41 31.92
C PHE A 222 -4.09 -3.21 32.49
N ILE A 223 -4.71 -2.03 32.55
CA ILE A 223 -4.06 -0.83 33.10
C ILE A 223 -3.62 -1.08 34.55
N ASP A 224 -4.51 -1.59 35.41
CA ASP A 224 -4.18 -1.83 36.82
C ASP A 224 -3.08 -2.89 36.99
N THR A 225 -3.12 -3.98 36.22
CA THR A 225 -2.10 -5.06 36.27
C THR A 225 -0.73 -4.56 35.84
N VAL A 226 -0.66 -3.88 34.68
CA VAL A 226 0.62 -3.39 34.16
C VAL A 226 1.21 -2.33 35.09
N ARG A 227 0.41 -1.39 35.60
CA ARG A 227 0.89 -0.40 36.58
C ARG A 227 1.31 -1.04 37.91
N ALA A 228 0.64 -2.10 38.36
CA ALA A 228 0.98 -2.81 39.61
C ALA A 228 2.33 -3.57 39.54
N SER A 229 2.80 -3.95 38.35
CA SER A 229 4.11 -4.62 38.18
C SER A 229 5.32 -3.74 38.55
N GLY A 230 5.18 -2.41 38.52
CA GLY A 230 6.24 -1.48 38.93
C GLY A 230 7.25 -1.14 37.82
N GLU A 231 8.50 -0.91 38.21
CA GLU A 231 9.63 -0.50 37.35
C GLU A 231 9.24 0.54 36.29
N ASN A 232 9.57 0.33 35.01
CA ASN A 232 9.22 1.25 33.93
C ASN A 232 7.73 1.18 33.56
N ASN A 233 7.02 0.12 33.95
CA ASN A 233 5.62 -0.08 33.61
C ASN A 233 4.69 0.93 34.31
N THR A 234 5.13 1.65 35.36
CA THR A 234 4.40 2.80 35.92
C THR A 234 4.47 4.07 35.05
N HIS A 235 5.37 4.11 34.06
CA HIS A 235 5.55 5.23 33.11
C HIS A 235 5.20 4.88 31.66
N ARG A 236 5.14 3.58 31.32
CA ARG A 236 4.90 3.05 29.97
C ARG A 236 3.63 3.60 29.32
N TRP A 237 3.67 3.83 28.01
CA TRP A 237 2.48 4.09 27.19
C TRP A 237 1.60 2.84 27.12
N LEU A 238 0.33 2.97 27.50
CA LEU A 238 -0.64 1.87 27.49
C LEU A 238 -1.79 2.19 26.53
N MET A 239 -2.05 1.26 25.62
CA MET A 239 -2.96 1.38 24.50
C MET A 239 -4.16 0.44 24.69
N PHE A 240 -5.36 0.84 24.28
CA PHE A 240 -6.57 0.02 24.44
C PHE A 240 -7.63 0.32 23.38
N PRO A 241 -8.41 -0.67 22.91
CA PRO A 241 -9.44 -0.48 21.91
C PRO A 241 -10.84 -0.24 22.52
N GLY A 242 -11.76 0.20 21.68
CA GLY A 242 -13.21 0.00 21.87
C GLY A 242 -13.72 -1.27 21.15
N TRP A 243 -15.04 -1.41 21.06
CA TRP A 243 -15.71 -2.55 20.43
C TRP A 243 -15.30 -2.71 18.95
N ASN A 244 -14.76 -3.88 18.59
CA ASN A 244 -14.18 -4.19 17.27
C ASN A 244 -13.29 -3.06 16.71
N THR A 245 -12.51 -2.40 17.57
CA THR A 245 -11.66 -1.22 17.25
C THR A 245 -12.39 -0.10 16.48
N ASN A 246 -13.74 -0.08 16.48
CA ASN A 246 -14.54 0.70 15.54
C ASN A 246 -14.71 2.14 16.04
N ILE A 247 -14.42 3.11 15.16
CA ILE A 247 -14.43 4.54 15.49
C ILE A 247 -15.79 5.00 16.02
N ASP A 248 -16.89 4.67 15.34
CA ASP A 248 -18.23 5.15 15.72
C ASP A 248 -18.80 4.43 16.95
N PHE A 249 -18.52 3.14 17.13
CA PHE A 249 -18.87 2.41 18.36
C PHE A 249 -18.00 2.79 19.57
N THR A 250 -16.85 3.43 19.35
CA THR A 250 -15.96 3.94 20.41
C THR A 250 -16.27 5.39 20.77
N VAL A 251 -16.71 6.20 19.80
CA VAL A 251 -17.09 7.62 19.99
C VAL A 251 -18.54 7.79 20.47
N GLY A 252 -19.46 6.93 20.04
CA GLY A 252 -20.90 7.02 20.37
C GLY A 252 -21.30 6.43 21.73
N ASP A 253 -22.56 6.65 22.14
CA ASP A 253 -23.15 6.11 23.37
C ASP A 253 -23.55 4.62 23.23
N TYR A 254 -22.60 3.78 22.80
CA TYR A 254 -22.78 2.34 22.63
C TYR A 254 -22.32 1.54 23.85
N GLY A 255 -21.45 2.12 24.71
CA GLY A 255 -21.01 1.50 25.96
C GLY A 255 -19.56 1.77 26.35
N PHE A 256 -18.75 2.39 25.48
CA PHE A 256 -17.33 2.68 25.74
C PHE A 256 -17.12 3.45 27.05
N GLN A 257 -16.11 3.03 27.83
CA GLN A 257 -15.65 3.75 29.02
C GLN A 257 -14.13 3.87 28.96
N LEU A 258 -13.62 5.11 29.06
CA LEU A 258 -12.19 5.36 29.19
C LEU A 258 -11.70 4.77 30.53
N PRO A 259 -10.67 3.92 30.56
CA PRO A 259 -10.13 3.37 31.80
C PRO A 259 -9.47 4.46 32.66
N THR A 260 -9.26 4.16 33.93
CA THR A 260 -8.62 5.05 34.90
C THR A 260 -7.20 4.60 35.20
N ASP A 261 -6.24 5.50 34.99
CA ASP A 261 -4.80 5.23 35.11
C ASP A 261 -4.22 5.79 36.43
N ASN A 262 -4.78 5.32 37.57
CA ASN A 262 -4.54 5.92 38.89
C ASN A 262 -3.12 5.71 39.44
N ASN A 263 -2.35 4.78 38.87
CA ASN A 263 -1.03 4.35 39.33
C ASN A 263 0.10 4.77 38.37
N ASN A 264 -0.20 5.60 37.36
CA ASN A 264 0.79 6.23 36.48
C ASN A 264 1.61 7.29 37.23
N THR A 265 2.93 7.24 37.06
CA THR A 265 3.89 8.12 37.75
C THR A 265 4.55 9.18 36.86
N ALA A 266 4.25 9.22 35.56
CA ALA A 266 4.86 10.16 34.60
C ALA A 266 4.42 11.62 34.78
N GLY A 267 3.34 11.88 35.53
CA GLY A 267 2.83 13.25 35.77
C GLY A 267 1.99 13.83 34.63
N GLU A 268 1.85 13.10 33.53
CA GLU A 268 0.99 13.37 32.39
C GLU A 268 0.21 12.10 32.00
N ASN A 269 -0.76 12.21 31.08
CA ASN A 269 -1.49 11.03 30.62
C ASN A 269 -0.57 10.13 29.77
N ARG A 270 -0.57 8.82 30.06
CA ARG A 270 0.18 7.79 29.31
C ARG A 270 -0.76 6.78 28.63
N MET A 271 -2.01 7.18 28.38
CA MET A 271 -3.05 6.38 27.70
C MET A 271 -3.18 6.71 26.20
N ILE A 272 -3.38 5.67 25.41
CA ILE A 272 -3.60 5.70 23.96
C ILE A 272 -4.88 4.91 23.61
N LEU A 273 -5.73 5.45 22.76
CA LEU A 273 -6.84 4.72 22.16
C LEU A 273 -6.37 4.01 20.88
N SER A 274 -6.70 2.72 20.75
CA SER A 274 -6.58 1.94 19.53
C SER A 274 -7.91 1.95 18.76
N VAL A 275 -7.84 2.22 17.46
CA VAL A 275 -8.92 2.04 16.49
C VAL A 275 -8.34 1.46 15.20
N HIS A 276 -9.12 0.74 14.39
CA HIS A 276 -8.70 0.32 13.05
C HIS A 276 -9.54 1.01 11.98
N CYS A 277 -8.99 1.16 10.77
CA CYS A 277 -9.72 1.79 9.66
C CYS A 277 -9.40 1.11 8.33
N TYR A 278 -10.38 0.35 7.83
CA TYR A 278 -10.38 -0.26 6.50
C TYR A 278 -11.58 0.29 5.68
N ASP A 279 -11.97 1.55 5.92
CA ASP A 279 -13.08 2.21 5.23
C ASP A 279 -12.62 2.83 3.90
N PRO A 280 -13.33 2.66 2.77
CA PRO A 280 -14.57 1.89 2.62
C PRO A 280 -14.29 0.39 2.35
N TRP A 281 -14.87 -0.50 3.15
CA TRP A 281 -14.57 -1.94 3.12
C TRP A 281 -14.69 -2.60 1.73
N ASP A 282 -15.64 -2.20 0.88
CA ASP A 282 -15.78 -2.80 -0.45
C ASP A 282 -14.62 -2.45 -1.40
N TYR A 283 -13.92 -1.34 -1.16
CA TYR A 283 -12.62 -1.02 -1.76
C TYR A 283 -11.47 -1.69 -1.01
N CYS A 284 -11.37 -1.51 0.32
CA CYS A 284 -10.14 -1.82 1.07
C CYS A 284 -9.97 -3.30 1.45
N GLY A 285 -11.05 -4.03 1.76
CA GLY A 285 -11.00 -5.38 2.35
C GLY A 285 -11.84 -6.44 1.64
N GLU A 286 -12.86 -6.07 0.85
CA GLU A 286 -13.64 -7.06 0.11
C GLU A 286 -12.84 -7.66 -1.06
N GLU A 287 -12.59 -8.98 -0.99
CA GLU A 287 -11.93 -9.83 -2.00
C GLU A 287 -12.73 -9.98 -3.33
N LYS A 288 -13.17 -8.87 -3.91
CA LYS A 288 -13.88 -8.83 -5.20
C LYS A 288 -13.32 -7.75 -6.11
N LYS A 289 -13.10 -8.09 -7.38
CA LYS A 289 -12.72 -7.20 -8.50
C LYS A 289 -13.86 -6.28 -8.96
N LYS A 290 -14.74 -5.85 -8.04
CA LYS A 290 -15.86 -4.94 -8.33
C LYS A 290 -15.45 -3.51 -8.02
N THR A 291 -15.28 -3.18 -6.75
CA THR A 291 -14.82 -1.86 -6.31
C THR A 291 -13.30 -1.91 -6.22
N PHE A 292 -12.63 -1.13 -7.06
CA PHE A 292 -11.16 -1.07 -7.18
C PHE A 292 -10.63 0.32 -7.54
N LEU A 293 -11.49 1.35 -7.56
CA LEU A 293 -11.12 2.75 -7.62
C LEU A 293 -11.69 3.50 -6.41
N TRP A 294 -11.01 4.54 -5.94
CA TRP A 294 -11.40 5.34 -4.78
C TRP A 294 -11.00 6.82 -4.91
N GLY A 295 -11.82 7.72 -4.36
CA GLY A 295 -11.51 9.14 -4.19
C GLY A 295 -11.20 9.92 -5.48
N GLU A 296 -10.55 11.07 -5.31
CA GLU A 296 -10.14 12.02 -6.35
C GLU A 296 -9.31 11.35 -7.45
N ARG A 297 -8.32 10.51 -7.07
CA ARG A 297 -7.51 9.76 -8.05
C ARG A 297 -8.35 8.72 -8.81
N GLY A 298 -9.32 8.08 -8.15
CA GLY A 298 -10.23 7.14 -8.79
C GLY A 298 -11.15 7.81 -9.81
N GLN A 299 -11.65 9.00 -9.48
CA GLN A 299 -12.43 9.84 -10.39
C GLN A 299 -11.61 10.28 -11.60
N GLN A 300 -10.35 10.70 -11.42
CA GLN A 300 -9.44 11.00 -12.53
C GLN A 300 -9.25 9.81 -13.48
N ILE A 301 -9.11 8.58 -12.95
CA ILE A 301 -8.94 7.36 -13.75
C ILE A 301 -10.22 6.98 -14.51
N VAL A 302 -11.40 7.23 -13.92
CA VAL A 302 -12.70 7.11 -14.60
C VAL A 302 -12.78 8.07 -15.79
N GLU A 303 -12.34 9.32 -15.63
CA GLU A 303 -12.39 10.35 -16.67
C GLU A 303 -11.35 10.14 -17.79
N ILE A 304 -10.10 9.82 -17.43
CA ILE A 304 -8.98 9.67 -18.38
C ILE A 304 -9.07 8.32 -19.11
N ASN A 305 -9.13 7.21 -18.37
CA ASN A 305 -9.05 5.86 -18.95
C ASN A 305 -10.44 5.27 -19.29
N LYS A 306 -11.52 6.06 -19.18
CA LYS A 306 -12.92 5.64 -19.38
C LYS A 306 -13.31 4.40 -18.54
N ALA A 307 -12.69 4.24 -17.38
CA ALA A 307 -12.99 3.13 -16.47
C ALA A 307 -14.46 3.21 -16.01
N ASN A 308 -15.13 2.06 -15.89
CA ASN A 308 -16.55 2.01 -15.52
C ASN A 308 -16.77 2.67 -14.14
N PRO A 309 -17.59 3.74 -14.02
CA PRO A 309 -17.81 4.44 -12.75
C PRO A 309 -18.34 3.55 -11.62
N LYS A 310 -18.92 2.38 -11.94
CA LYS A 310 -19.36 1.39 -10.94
C LYS A 310 -18.22 0.66 -10.20
N ASN A 311 -16.97 0.93 -10.60
CA ASN A 311 -15.78 0.41 -9.95
C ASN A 311 -15.21 1.38 -8.90
N LEU A 312 -15.70 2.63 -8.88
CA LEU A 312 -15.42 3.63 -7.87
C LEU A 312 -16.20 3.31 -6.59
N ALA A 313 -15.58 3.47 -5.42
CA ALA A 313 -16.25 3.36 -4.13
C ALA A 313 -17.42 4.36 -4.03
N SER A 314 -18.56 3.93 -3.50
CA SER A 314 -19.77 4.75 -3.42
C SER A 314 -19.99 5.45 -2.07
N TRP A 315 -18.98 5.39 -1.20
CA TRP A 315 -18.92 5.95 0.15
C TRP A 315 -17.47 5.93 0.63
N GLY A 316 -17.19 6.48 1.82
CA GLY A 316 -15.86 6.39 2.45
C GLY A 316 -14.78 7.21 1.75
N ASP A 317 -15.16 8.32 1.12
CA ASP A 317 -14.28 9.25 0.42
C ASP A 317 -13.44 10.13 1.36
N GLU A 318 -12.69 11.07 0.79
CA GLU A 318 -11.85 12.03 1.50
C GLU A 318 -12.60 12.78 2.62
N GLU A 319 -13.83 13.25 2.36
CA GLU A 319 -14.64 13.97 3.36
C GLU A 319 -15.09 13.03 4.50
N PHE A 320 -15.46 11.78 4.19
CA PHE A 320 -15.78 10.79 5.20
C PHE A 320 -14.58 10.48 6.10
N LEU A 321 -13.39 10.24 5.53
CA LEU A 321 -12.18 9.89 6.29
C LEU A 321 -11.69 11.04 7.15
N GLU A 322 -11.69 12.28 6.65
CA GLU A 322 -11.45 13.47 7.50
C GLU A 322 -12.50 13.57 8.62
N GLY A 323 -13.77 13.27 8.33
CA GLY A 323 -14.83 13.17 9.33
C GLY A 323 -14.52 12.18 10.46
N GLN A 324 -13.99 10.99 10.14
CA GLN A 324 -13.57 10.01 11.13
C GLN A 324 -12.38 10.51 11.99
N MET A 325 -11.36 11.10 11.36
CA MET A 325 -10.22 11.68 12.10
C MET A 325 -10.66 12.80 13.05
N LYS A 326 -11.60 13.63 12.61
CA LYS A 326 -12.17 14.71 13.40
C LYS A 326 -12.95 14.19 14.62
N LYS A 327 -13.80 13.16 14.45
CA LYS A 327 -14.51 12.51 15.57
C LYS A 327 -13.51 12.04 16.64
N LEU A 328 -12.43 11.38 16.24
CA LEU A 328 -11.38 10.90 17.15
C LEU A 328 -10.68 12.05 17.88
N LYS A 329 -10.32 13.11 17.16
CA LYS A 329 -9.69 14.30 17.74
C LYS A 329 -10.57 14.99 18.80
N GLU A 330 -11.81 15.34 18.44
CA GLU A 330 -12.75 16.02 19.34
C GLU A 330 -13.15 15.13 20.54
N SER A 331 -13.10 13.80 20.37
CA SER A 331 -13.49 12.84 21.40
C SER A 331 -12.37 12.46 22.37
N PHE A 332 -11.10 12.45 21.93
CA PHE A 332 -9.99 11.91 22.70
C PHE A 332 -8.77 12.84 22.76
N ILE A 333 -8.23 13.27 21.60
CA ILE A 333 -6.98 14.06 21.56
C ILE A 333 -7.16 15.42 22.25
N ASP A 334 -8.27 16.12 21.99
CA ASP A 334 -8.57 17.41 22.64
C ASP A 334 -8.91 17.27 24.15
N LYS A 335 -8.92 16.05 24.67
CA LYS A 335 -9.08 15.70 26.09
C LYS A 335 -7.80 15.06 26.68
N GLY A 336 -6.69 15.05 25.92
CA GLY A 336 -5.39 14.53 26.33
C GLY A 336 -5.26 13.01 26.28
N VAL A 337 -6.08 12.31 25.48
CA VAL A 337 -5.94 10.87 25.18
C VAL A 337 -5.48 10.74 23.74
N HIS A 338 -4.30 10.14 23.52
CA HIS A 338 -3.77 9.97 22.16
C HIS A 338 -4.54 8.89 21.40
N VAL A 339 -4.41 8.89 20.07
CA VAL A 339 -5.07 7.90 19.21
C VAL A 339 -4.05 7.33 18.23
N VAL A 340 -4.02 6.01 18.13
CA VAL A 340 -3.29 5.25 17.11
C VAL A 340 -4.33 4.51 16.28
N ILE A 341 -4.27 4.65 14.96
CA ILE A 341 -4.91 3.72 14.05
C ILE A 341 -4.02 2.48 13.99
N GLY A 342 -4.32 1.48 14.81
CA GLY A 342 -3.50 0.28 15.02
C GLY A 342 -3.34 -0.58 13.76
N GLU A 343 -4.32 -0.51 12.86
CA GLU A 343 -4.31 -1.14 11.55
C GLU A 343 -5.07 -0.29 10.53
N PHE A 344 -4.49 -0.16 9.33
CA PHE A 344 -5.17 0.34 8.14
C PHE A 344 -4.55 -0.22 6.86
N GLY A 345 -5.27 -0.11 5.75
CA GLY A 345 -4.71 -0.26 4.40
C GLY A 345 -5.74 -0.72 3.38
N CYS A 346 -5.34 -0.79 2.12
CA CYS A 346 -6.12 -1.40 1.04
C CYS A 346 -5.41 -2.64 0.47
N ILE A 347 -6.16 -3.71 0.21
CA ILE A 347 -5.66 -4.95 -0.43
C ILE A 347 -5.30 -4.77 -1.91
N ASP A 348 -4.38 -5.57 -2.43
CA ASP A 348 -3.98 -5.48 -3.83
C ASP A 348 -5.11 -5.90 -4.80
N LYS A 349 -5.64 -4.90 -5.51
CA LYS A 349 -6.61 -5.06 -6.61
C LYS A 349 -6.03 -4.68 -7.97
N THR A 350 -4.71 -4.56 -8.11
CA THR A 350 -4.02 -4.11 -9.33
C THR A 350 -4.51 -4.85 -10.58
N LEU A 351 -4.60 -6.18 -10.50
CA LEU A 351 -5.07 -7.04 -11.60
C LEU A 351 -6.62 -7.16 -11.67
N ALA A 352 -7.38 -6.17 -11.17
CA ALA A 352 -8.83 -6.12 -11.32
C ALA A 352 -9.27 -5.72 -12.73
N ASN A 353 -8.50 -4.86 -13.41
CA ASN A 353 -8.68 -4.54 -14.83
C ASN A 353 -7.32 -4.54 -15.54
N ALA A 354 -7.13 -5.47 -16.47
CA ALA A 354 -5.88 -5.67 -17.20
C ALA A 354 -5.49 -4.48 -18.11
N GLY A 355 -6.43 -3.59 -18.46
CA GLY A 355 -6.14 -2.41 -19.28
C GLY A 355 -5.59 -1.20 -18.51
N ILE A 356 -5.60 -1.22 -17.17
CA ILE A 356 -5.16 -0.10 -16.31
C ILE A 356 -4.47 -0.54 -14.99
N PRO A 357 -3.61 -1.57 -14.96
CA PRO A 357 -3.06 -2.10 -13.70
C PRO A 357 -2.24 -1.04 -12.94
N ASN A 358 -1.33 -0.34 -13.62
CA ASN A 358 -0.52 0.74 -13.02
C ASN A 358 -1.41 1.81 -12.36
N GLN A 359 -2.52 2.22 -12.99
CA GLN A 359 -3.43 3.23 -12.44
C GLN A 359 -4.20 2.73 -11.19
N ILE A 360 -4.52 1.44 -11.12
CA ILE A 360 -5.15 0.85 -9.93
C ILE A 360 -4.14 0.80 -8.76
N ALA A 361 -2.88 0.44 -9.04
CA ALA A 361 -1.81 0.49 -8.04
C ALA A 361 -1.54 1.94 -7.57
N GLU A 362 -1.53 2.92 -8.49
CA GLU A 362 -1.42 4.34 -8.15
C GLU A 362 -2.59 4.81 -7.27
N ASN A 363 -3.80 4.31 -7.51
CA ASN A 363 -4.96 4.65 -6.71
C ASN A 363 -4.91 4.03 -5.30
N ARG A 364 -4.39 2.80 -5.17
CA ARG A 364 -4.07 2.17 -3.89
C ARG A 364 -3.03 2.99 -3.10
N ALA A 365 -1.94 3.39 -3.77
CA ALA A 365 -0.91 4.27 -3.19
C ALA A 365 -1.47 5.64 -2.76
N TYR A 366 -2.43 6.20 -3.52
CA TYR A 366 -3.12 7.43 -3.13
C TYR A 366 -3.97 7.23 -1.87
N TYR A 367 -4.80 6.18 -1.79
CA TYR A 367 -5.62 5.90 -0.60
C TYR A 367 -4.77 5.68 0.65
N ASP A 368 -3.78 4.78 0.57
CA ASP A 368 -2.92 4.42 1.70
C ASP A 368 -2.12 5.66 2.20
N GLY A 369 -1.65 6.51 1.27
CA GLY A 369 -1.06 7.81 1.59
C GLY A 369 -2.05 8.83 2.16
N TYR A 370 -3.27 8.90 1.63
CA TYR A 370 -4.30 9.85 2.07
C TYR A 370 -4.69 9.59 3.53
N LEU A 371 -5.05 8.35 3.87
CA LEU A 371 -5.46 7.99 5.23
C LEU A 371 -4.33 8.26 6.24
N ALA A 372 -3.11 7.90 5.90
CA ALA A 372 -1.95 8.15 6.74
C ALA A 372 -1.66 9.65 6.94
N GLY A 373 -1.78 10.44 5.86
CA GLY A 373 -1.61 11.89 5.92
C GLY A 373 -2.69 12.58 6.75
N ILE A 374 -3.97 12.26 6.54
CA ILE A 374 -5.08 12.93 7.25
C ILE A 374 -5.09 12.55 8.74
N ALA A 375 -4.73 11.31 9.08
CA ALA A 375 -4.47 10.92 10.48
C ALA A 375 -3.39 11.80 11.12
N ALA A 376 -2.24 11.94 10.45
CA ALA A 376 -1.12 12.75 10.94
C ALA A 376 -1.45 14.25 11.04
N THR A 377 -2.28 14.81 10.14
CA THR A 377 -2.80 16.18 10.23
C THR A 377 -3.62 16.40 11.51
N TYR A 378 -4.36 15.39 11.97
CA TYR A 378 -5.20 15.44 13.17
C TYR A 378 -4.46 15.03 14.47
N GLY A 379 -3.19 14.63 14.39
CA GLY A 379 -2.38 14.16 15.52
C GLY A 379 -2.59 12.69 15.88
N ILE A 380 -3.11 11.90 14.94
CA ILE A 380 -3.36 10.46 15.05
C ILE A 380 -2.17 9.73 14.38
N THR A 381 -1.68 8.66 15.01
CA THR A 381 -0.60 7.83 14.46
C THR A 381 -1.17 6.72 13.58
N PRO A 382 -0.83 6.60 12.29
CA PRO A 382 -1.32 5.52 11.43
C PRO A 382 -0.31 4.35 11.33
N VAL A 383 -0.78 3.11 11.53
CA VAL A 383 0.04 1.90 11.47
C VAL A 383 -0.48 0.96 10.37
N TYR A 384 0.28 0.80 9.28
CA TYR A 384 -0.16 0.02 8.11
C TYR A 384 -0.28 -1.46 8.45
N TRP A 385 -1.31 -2.14 7.96
CA TRP A 385 -1.44 -3.60 8.07
C TRP A 385 -0.70 -4.30 6.94
N ASP A 386 0.44 -4.93 7.23
CA ASP A 386 1.17 -5.76 6.27
C ASP A 386 1.03 -7.23 6.67
N ASN A 387 0.35 -8.03 5.84
CA ASN A 387 0.17 -9.46 6.08
C ASN A 387 1.24 -10.35 5.42
N GLY A 388 2.28 -9.74 4.84
CA GLY A 388 3.39 -10.42 4.17
C GLY A 388 3.07 -11.07 2.81
N TYR A 389 1.79 -11.09 2.40
CA TYR A 389 1.38 -11.60 1.10
C TYR A 389 1.33 -10.46 0.08
N ASN A 390 2.13 -10.54 -0.98
CA ASN A 390 2.23 -9.52 -2.04
C ASN A 390 1.40 -9.87 -3.29
N GLY A 391 0.61 -10.94 -3.24
CA GLY A 391 -0.25 -11.36 -4.35
C GLY A 391 -1.58 -10.60 -4.41
N GLN A 392 -2.46 -11.00 -5.34
CA GLN A 392 -3.81 -10.43 -5.43
C GLN A 392 -4.57 -10.62 -4.10
N TYR A 393 -5.17 -9.53 -3.61
CA TYR A 393 -5.80 -9.38 -2.29
C TYR A 393 -4.83 -9.42 -1.09
N GLY A 394 -3.52 -9.40 -1.34
CA GLY A 394 -2.50 -9.24 -0.29
C GLY A 394 -2.31 -7.78 0.11
N PHE A 395 -1.87 -7.55 1.34
CA PHE A 395 -1.49 -6.22 1.82
C PHE A 395 0.02 -5.94 1.69
N GLY A 396 0.85 -6.98 1.60
CA GLY A 396 2.30 -6.91 1.81
C GLY A 396 3.04 -5.85 0.98
N LEU A 397 3.71 -4.94 1.69
CA LEU A 397 4.58 -3.89 1.13
C LEU A 397 6.02 -4.37 0.93
N PHE A 398 6.40 -5.48 1.60
CA PHE A 398 7.69 -6.12 1.51
C PHE A 398 7.58 -7.61 1.16
N THR A 399 8.52 -8.12 0.37
CA THR A 399 8.70 -9.56 0.15
C THR A 399 9.36 -10.17 1.38
N ARG A 400 8.58 -10.73 2.31
CA ARG A 400 9.07 -11.19 3.63
C ARG A 400 10.24 -12.19 3.57
N ALA A 401 10.36 -12.95 2.47
CA ALA A 401 11.43 -13.92 2.25
C ALA A 401 12.79 -13.33 1.83
N THR A 402 12.83 -12.07 1.40
CA THR A 402 14.06 -11.35 1.00
C THR A 402 14.25 -9.99 1.69
N ALA A 403 13.25 -9.56 2.49
CA ALA A 403 13.14 -8.22 3.08
C ALA A 403 13.13 -7.05 2.07
N GLU A 404 12.99 -7.33 0.77
CA GLU A 404 12.95 -6.30 -0.28
C GLU A 404 11.59 -5.59 -0.31
N GLN A 405 11.57 -4.28 -0.58
CA GLN A 405 10.33 -3.53 -0.80
C GLN A 405 9.66 -4.00 -2.10
N SER A 406 8.44 -4.54 -2.01
CA SER A 406 7.63 -4.95 -3.16
C SER A 406 6.67 -3.86 -3.65
N GLN A 407 6.37 -2.87 -2.80
CA GLN A 407 5.48 -1.74 -3.11
C GLN A 407 6.14 -0.40 -2.67
N PRO A 408 7.34 -0.05 -3.17
CA PRO A 408 8.11 1.10 -2.68
C PRO A 408 7.36 2.44 -2.84
N GLU A 409 6.52 2.59 -3.88
CA GLU A 409 5.71 3.78 -4.08
C GLU A 409 4.59 3.93 -3.02
N ILE A 410 3.98 2.82 -2.56
CA ILE A 410 2.98 2.83 -1.49
C ILE A 410 3.64 3.21 -0.15
N ILE A 411 4.78 2.58 0.16
CA ILE A 411 5.56 2.93 1.36
C ILE A 411 5.95 4.41 1.34
N GLN A 412 6.45 4.89 0.20
CA GLN A 412 6.89 6.27 0.08
C GLN A 412 5.73 7.27 0.20
N ALA A 413 4.53 6.92 -0.29
CA ALA A 413 3.32 7.72 -0.11
C ALA A 413 2.93 7.82 1.37
N ILE A 414 2.83 6.69 2.09
CA ILE A 414 2.52 6.65 3.53
C ILE A 414 3.53 7.48 4.33
N VAL A 415 4.83 7.19 4.18
CA VAL A 415 5.90 7.81 4.98
C VAL A 415 6.00 9.32 4.72
N ASN A 416 5.85 9.78 3.47
CA ASN A 416 5.83 11.22 3.18
C ASN A 416 4.55 11.90 3.68
N ALA A 417 3.39 11.26 3.54
CA ALA A 417 2.12 11.84 3.97
C ALA A 417 2.11 12.11 5.48
N VAL A 418 2.58 11.15 6.29
CA VAL A 418 2.73 11.32 7.74
C VAL A 418 3.76 12.40 8.08
N LYS A 419 4.97 12.30 7.51
CA LYS A 419 6.09 13.20 7.79
C LYS A 419 5.79 14.67 7.46
N ASN A 420 5.03 14.91 6.39
CA ASN A 420 4.65 16.24 5.94
C ASN A 420 3.28 16.69 6.49
N LYS A 421 2.53 15.78 7.14
CA LYS A 421 1.11 15.93 7.53
C LYS A 421 0.23 16.34 6.36
N ASP A 422 0.48 15.74 5.20
CA ASP A 422 -0.11 16.06 3.90
C ASP A 422 -0.85 14.84 3.30
N PRO A 423 -2.19 14.80 3.34
CA PRO A 423 -2.97 13.71 2.74
C PRO A 423 -2.95 13.70 1.21
N LYS A 424 -2.40 14.71 0.53
CA LYS A 424 -2.27 14.71 -0.94
C LYS A 424 -0.89 14.28 -1.43
N ALA A 425 0.04 13.92 -0.54
CA ALA A 425 1.38 13.47 -0.91
C ALA A 425 1.41 12.26 -1.86
N GLY A 426 0.40 11.38 -1.80
CA GLY A 426 0.26 10.21 -2.69
C GLY A 426 -0.50 10.45 -4.01
N LEU A 427 -1.08 11.64 -4.23
CA LEU A 427 -1.99 11.91 -5.37
C LEU A 427 -1.27 11.86 -6.72
N GLU A 428 -0.02 12.33 -6.75
CA GLU A 428 0.82 12.34 -7.96
C GLU A 428 1.80 11.15 -8.05
N THR A 429 1.59 10.11 -7.24
CA THR A 429 2.30 8.84 -7.37
C THR A 429 2.10 8.26 -8.79
N ARG A 430 3.17 7.71 -9.36
CA ARG A 430 3.15 7.01 -10.65
C ARG A 430 3.89 5.69 -10.53
N ILE A 431 3.24 4.59 -10.94
CA ILE A 431 3.77 3.23 -10.80
C ILE A 431 4.05 2.66 -12.19
N LYS A 432 5.17 1.95 -12.32
CA LYS A 432 5.66 1.39 -13.60
C LYS A 432 5.94 -0.12 -13.54
N SER A 433 5.63 -0.76 -12.43
CA SER A 433 5.98 -2.17 -12.17
C SER A 433 5.10 -3.19 -12.89
N TYR A 434 3.94 -2.79 -13.42
CA TYR A 434 3.01 -3.68 -14.13
C TYR A 434 3.01 -3.48 -15.66
N ASP A 435 4.02 -2.79 -16.22
CA ASP A 435 4.26 -2.63 -17.67
C ASP A 435 4.95 -3.84 -18.33
N ASP A 436 5.71 -4.64 -17.57
CA ASP A 436 6.67 -5.64 -18.08
C ASP A 436 6.02 -6.93 -18.69
N SER A 437 4.86 -6.80 -19.34
CA SER A 437 4.41 -7.72 -20.41
C SER A 437 4.66 -7.18 -21.83
N ALA A 438 4.85 -5.87 -21.99
CA ALA A 438 5.37 -5.26 -23.21
C ALA A 438 6.83 -4.85 -22.97
N GLY A 439 7.77 -5.50 -23.66
CA GLY A 439 9.20 -5.30 -23.42
C GLY A 439 9.62 -3.85 -23.68
N ARG A 440 10.39 -3.27 -22.75
CA ARG A 440 10.91 -1.89 -22.79
C ARG A 440 11.40 -1.51 -24.19
N ALA A 441 10.64 -0.65 -24.87
CA ALA A 441 11.14 0.05 -26.05
C ALA A 441 12.36 0.90 -25.64
N GLU A 442 13.41 0.92 -26.47
CA GLU A 442 14.50 1.86 -26.28
C GLU A 442 13.95 3.29 -26.45
N LYS A 443 14.20 4.20 -25.50
CA LYS A 443 13.81 5.62 -25.66
C LYS A 443 14.49 6.17 -26.92
N LEU A 444 13.69 6.45 -27.95
CA LEU A 444 14.17 6.95 -29.23
C LEU A 444 14.53 8.45 -29.15
N ASP A 445 15.27 8.95 -30.13
CA ASP A 445 15.62 10.39 -30.23
C ASP A 445 14.59 11.20 -31.04
N GLU A 446 13.74 10.50 -31.79
CA GLU A 446 12.57 10.99 -32.52
C GLU A 446 11.62 9.80 -32.74
N VAL A 447 10.31 10.06 -32.85
CA VAL A 447 9.27 9.08 -33.21
C VAL A 447 8.37 9.67 -34.27
N HIS A 448 7.56 8.84 -34.94
CA HIS A 448 6.80 9.24 -36.11
C HIS A 448 5.31 8.95 -35.99
N ALA A 449 4.54 9.73 -36.73
CA ALA A 449 3.14 9.51 -36.99
C ALA A 449 2.85 9.59 -38.50
N TYR A 450 1.95 8.73 -38.98
CA TYR A 450 1.69 8.48 -40.39
C TYR A 450 0.18 8.38 -40.66
N LEU A 451 -0.28 8.86 -41.80
CA LEU A 451 -1.69 8.70 -42.23
C LEU A 451 -1.96 7.28 -42.76
N GLY A 452 -2.97 6.59 -42.22
CA GLY A 452 -3.48 5.31 -42.75
C GLY A 452 -4.91 5.44 -43.29
N ILE A 453 -5.17 4.82 -44.45
CA ILE A 453 -6.47 4.88 -45.15
C ILE A 453 -6.88 3.48 -45.65
N GLN A 454 -8.17 3.16 -45.54
CA GLN A 454 -8.81 2.14 -46.35
C GLN A 454 -10.11 2.68 -46.94
N THR A 455 -10.35 2.46 -48.22
CA THR A 455 -11.63 2.75 -48.90
C THR A 455 -12.26 1.45 -49.41
N GLU A 456 -13.35 1.52 -50.18
CA GLU A 456 -13.94 0.36 -50.84
C GLU A 456 -13.01 -0.30 -51.88
N ILE A 457 -12.03 0.45 -52.41
CA ILE A 457 -11.16 0.03 -53.52
C ILE A 457 -9.66 0.14 -53.17
N TYR A 458 -9.27 1.01 -52.23
CA TYR A 458 -7.87 1.26 -51.92
C TYR A 458 -7.48 0.90 -50.48
N THR A 459 -6.21 0.60 -50.28
CA THR A 459 -5.56 0.71 -48.98
C THR A 459 -4.23 1.45 -49.07
N PHE A 460 -3.89 2.16 -48.00
CA PHE A 460 -2.68 2.95 -47.87
C PHE A 460 -2.17 2.85 -46.43
N ARG A 461 -0.90 2.46 -46.25
CA ARG A 461 -0.21 2.37 -44.94
C ARG A 461 -1.02 1.60 -43.89
N ASN A 462 -1.43 0.38 -44.25
CA ASN A 462 -2.31 -0.44 -43.42
C ASN A 462 -1.55 -1.15 -42.28
N SER A 463 -1.37 -0.46 -41.16
CA SER A 463 -0.75 -1.01 -39.95
C SER A 463 -1.73 -1.66 -38.96
N TYR A 464 -3.04 -1.80 -39.28
CA TYR A 464 -3.98 -2.43 -38.35
C TYR A 464 -3.58 -3.89 -38.01
N SER A 465 -2.92 -4.59 -38.94
CA SER A 465 -2.21 -5.85 -38.64
C SER A 465 -1.22 -6.31 -39.72
N ASP A 466 -1.04 -5.58 -40.83
CA ASP A 466 -0.43 -6.14 -42.03
C ASP A 466 1.04 -5.74 -42.20
N GLY A 467 1.93 -6.62 -41.76
CA GLY A 467 3.38 -6.48 -41.92
C GLY A 467 3.86 -6.43 -43.39
N ALA A 468 3.00 -6.70 -44.37
CA ALA A 468 3.32 -6.42 -45.78
C ALA A 468 3.28 -4.92 -46.12
N TYR A 469 2.55 -4.10 -45.35
CA TYR A 469 2.20 -2.71 -45.67
C TYR A 469 2.54 -1.69 -44.55
N GLY A 470 3.17 -2.14 -43.47
CA GLY A 470 3.68 -1.31 -42.36
C GLY A 470 4.94 -0.49 -42.70
N HIS A 471 5.46 0.28 -41.74
CA HIS A 471 6.48 1.32 -41.98
C HIS A 471 7.83 0.82 -42.53
N ASP A 472 8.24 -0.40 -42.16
CA ASP A 472 9.46 -1.07 -42.67
C ASP A 472 9.28 -1.68 -44.08
N SER A 473 8.08 -1.64 -44.67
CA SER A 473 7.80 -2.28 -45.96
C SER A 473 8.19 -1.42 -47.16
N GLU A 474 8.59 -2.06 -48.27
CA GLU A 474 8.82 -1.36 -49.55
C GLU A 474 7.54 -0.74 -50.13
N TRP A 475 6.36 -1.19 -49.66
CA TRP A 475 5.03 -0.75 -50.07
C TRP A 475 4.46 0.39 -49.22
N PHE A 476 5.18 0.85 -48.19
CA PHE A 476 4.68 1.86 -47.24
C PHE A 476 4.30 3.21 -47.89
N ASN A 477 4.90 3.56 -49.03
CA ASN A 477 4.59 4.78 -49.79
C ASN A 477 3.80 4.49 -51.07
N THR A 478 3.01 3.41 -51.08
CA THR A 478 2.26 2.93 -52.24
C THR A 478 0.76 2.94 -51.97
N LEU A 479 -0.04 3.46 -52.91
CA LEU A 479 -1.49 3.23 -52.92
C LEU A 479 -1.77 1.88 -53.59
N ILE A 480 -2.37 0.97 -52.84
CA ILE A 480 -2.67 -0.39 -53.29
C ILE A 480 -4.14 -0.46 -53.66
N LYS A 481 -4.45 -1.04 -54.83
CA LYS A 481 -5.81 -1.24 -55.32
C LYS A 481 -6.21 -2.70 -55.15
N TRP A 482 -7.36 -2.94 -54.51
CA TRP A 482 -7.96 -4.27 -54.34
C TRP A 482 -8.65 -4.76 -55.65
N GLU A 483 -7.97 -4.59 -56.79
CA GLU A 483 -8.39 -5.12 -58.10
C GLU A 483 -7.26 -6.01 -58.67
N ASP A 484 -7.65 -7.15 -59.21
CA ASP A 484 -6.79 -8.07 -59.98
C ASP A 484 -6.95 -7.73 -61.47
N ILE A 485 -6.19 -6.74 -61.97
CA ILE A 485 -6.41 -6.18 -63.32
C ILE A 485 -5.79 -7.06 -64.41
N ASP A 486 -4.74 -7.84 -64.08
CA ASP A 486 -4.09 -8.76 -65.03
C ASP A 486 -4.53 -10.24 -64.93
N GLY A 487 -5.19 -10.63 -63.83
CA GLY A 487 -5.84 -11.94 -63.64
C GLY A 487 -4.97 -12.98 -62.93
N ASP A 488 -3.95 -12.56 -62.18
CA ASP A 488 -3.02 -13.45 -61.47
C ASP A 488 -3.32 -13.64 -59.96
N ASN A 489 -4.37 -13.00 -59.44
CA ASN A 489 -4.85 -13.02 -58.04
C ASN A 489 -3.89 -12.33 -57.04
N LYS A 490 -3.37 -11.15 -57.38
CA LYS A 490 -2.70 -10.24 -56.45
C LYS A 490 -3.25 -8.82 -56.58
N ASP A 491 -3.02 -8.00 -55.56
CA ASP A 491 -3.44 -6.60 -55.52
C ASP A 491 -2.52 -5.72 -56.38
N ASP A 492 -3.10 -4.80 -57.15
CA ASP A 492 -2.36 -3.94 -58.08
C ASP A 492 -1.74 -2.71 -57.38
N ILE A 493 -0.48 -2.45 -57.72
CA ILE A 493 0.32 -1.33 -57.23
C ILE A 493 0.11 -0.12 -58.14
N VAL A 494 -0.50 0.95 -57.61
CA VAL A 494 -0.83 2.15 -58.39
C VAL A 494 0.09 3.31 -58.02
N ASP A 495 0.98 3.69 -58.94
CA ASP A 495 1.63 5.00 -58.89
C ASP A 495 0.62 6.08 -59.27
N THR A 496 0.08 6.74 -58.24
CA THR A 496 -0.89 7.83 -58.35
C THR A 496 -0.25 9.20 -58.51
N GLY A 497 1.06 9.33 -58.31
CA GLY A 497 1.72 10.62 -58.12
C GLY A 497 1.31 11.39 -56.85
N ALA A 498 0.61 10.74 -55.91
CA ALA A 498 0.19 11.36 -54.65
C ALA A 498 1.40 11.78 -53.78
N THR A 499 1.25 12.89 -53.05
CA THR A 499 2.25 13.42 -52.13
C THR A 499 1.78 13.26 -50.69
N PHE A 500 2.61 12.60 -49.87
CA PHE A 500 2.32 12.29 -48.47
C PHE A 500 3.01 13.29 -47.52
N GLU A 501 2.42 13.47 -46.35
CA GLU A 501 2.90 14.33 -45.27
C GLU A 501 2.93 13.50 -43.99
N ASP A 502 4.10 13.40 -43.37
CA ASP A 502 4.36 12.61 -42.18
C ASP A 502 4.97 13.50 -41.08
N ALA A 503 4.72 13.14 -39.83
CA ALA A 503 5.16 13.93 -38.68
C ALA A 503 6.28 13.21 -37.92
N SER A 504 7.47 13.83 -37.85
CA SER A 504 8.50 13.49 -36.86
C SER A 504 8.22 14.26 -35.57
N ILE A 505 7.83 13.54 -34.53
CA ILE A 505 7.51 14.04 -33.19
C ILE A 505 8.80 14.04 -32.34
N LYS A 506 9.04 15.15 -31.64
CA LYS A 506 10.24 15.38 -30.81
C LYS A 506 9.95 16.03 -29.47
N ASP A 507 8.94 16.88 -29.44
CA ASP A 507 8.48 17.62 -28.27
C ASP A 507 6.93 17.60 -28.23
N ASP A 508 6.35 17.98 -27.10
CA ASP A 508 4.91 18.26 -26.99
C ASP A 508 4.50 19.37 -27.97
N GLY A 509 3.42 19.18 -28.73
CA GLY A 509 3.02 20.10 -29.78
C GLY A 509 1.90 19.61 -30.69
N THR A 510 1.60 20.39 -31.74
CA THR A 510 0.58 20.06 -32.75
C THR A 510 1.25 19.61 -34.05
N TYR A 511 0.83 18.46 -34.56
CA TYR A 511 1.39 17.77 -35.72
C TYR A 511 0.29 17.43 -36.74
N THR A 512 0.69 17.26 -38.00
CA THR A 512 -0.23 16.93 -39.10
C THR A 512 0.34 15.78 -39.92
N VAL A 513 -0.53 14.84 -40.31
CA VAL A 513 -0.25 13.77 -41.28
C VAL A 513 -1.24 13.86 -42.44
N GLY A 514 -0.87 13.47 -43.65
CA GLY A 514 -1.66 13.81 -44.83
C GLY A 514 -1.35 13.04 -46.12
N VAL A 515 -2.30 13.10 -47.05
CA VAL A 515 -2.14 12.76 -48.47
C VAL A 515 -2.72 13.89 -49.33
N SER A 516 -2.13 14.14 -50.49
CA SER A 516 -2.57 15.15 -51.45
C SER A 516 -2.27 14.74 -52.90
N GLY A 517 -3.02 15.30 -53.86
CA GLY A 517 -2.84 15.06 -55.30
C GLY A 517 -3.55 13.82 -55.85
N TYR A 518 -4.59 13.30 -55.18
CA TYR A 518 -5.38 12.16 -55.67
C TYR A 518 -6.87 12.27 -55.35
N ASP A 519 -7.72 12.01 -56.34
CA ASP A 519 -9.19 12.05 -56.23
C ASP A 519 -9.76 10.68 -55.88
N PHE A 520 -9.98 10.45 -54.58
CA PHE A 520 -10.61 9.22 -54.08
C PHE A 520 -12.11 9.16 -54.41
N SER A 521 -12.75 10.31 -54.68
CA SER A 521 -14.19 10.39 -54.99
C SER A 521 -14.57 9.87 -56.37
N GLY A 522 -13.59 9.73 -57.28
CA GLY A 522 -13.79 9.18 -58.61
C GLY A 522 -14.09 7.68 -58.65
N GLU A 523 -13.58 6.92 -57.66
CA GLU A 523 -13.66 5.46 -57.63
C GLU A 523 -14.22 4.88 -56.31
N SER A 524 -14.14 5.58 -55.18
CA SER A 524 -14.67 5.12 -53.88
C SER A 524 -15.81 5.99 -53.35
N GLY A 525 -16.87 5.37 -52.81
CA GLY A 525 -18.02 6.07 -52.23
C GLY A 525 -17.89 6.39 -50.74
N THR A 526 -16.98 5.73 -50.02
CA THR A 526 -16.78 5.92 -48.57
C THR A 526 -15.36 5.54 -48.13
N LEU A 527 -14.93 6.04 -46.96
CA LEU A 527 -13.78 5.52 -46.24
C LEU A 527 -14.23 4.34 -45.36
N ASN A 528 -13.57 3.19 -45.52
CA ASN A 528 -13.72 2.06 -44.61
C ASN A 528 -13.02 2.34 -43.29
N MET A 529 -11.81 2.87 -43.35
CA MET A 529 -10.99 3.23 -42.20
C MET A 529 -10.19 4.51 -42.47
N LEU A 530 -10.00 5.33 -41.44
CA LEU A 530 -9.13 6.50 -41.43
C LEU A 530 -8.51 6.66 -40.04
N PHE A 531 -7.18 6.67 -39.97
CA PHE A 531 -6.44 6.68 -38.71
C PHE A 531 -5.05 7.33 -38.84
N VAL A 532 -4.45 7.63 -37.70
CA VAL A 532 -3.01 7.88 -37.56
C VAL A 532 -2.35 6.62 -36.98
N SER A 533 -1.34 6.11 -37.68
CA SER A 533 -0.41 5.08 -37.18
C SER A 533 0.82 5.74 -36.59
N THR A 534 1.53 5.06 -35.68
CA THR A 534 2.82 5.54 -35.16
C THR A 534 3.87 4.41 -35.10
N ASP A 535 5.13 4.76 -34.84
CA ASP A 535 6.23 3.82 -34.57
C ASP A 535 6.55 3.68 -33.06
N PHE A 536 5.78 4.31 -32.17
CA PHE A 536 6.03 4.37 -30.73
C PHE A 536 4.96 3.65 -29.91
N LYS A 537 5.36 3.04 -28.79
CA LYS A 537 4.45 2.23 -27.98
C LYS A 537 3.32 3.03 -27.35
N PHE A 538 2.13 2.44 -27.33
CA PHE A 538 0.95 3.02 -26.68
C PHE A 538 1.27 3.32 -25.21
N SER A 539 0.92 4.52 -24.75
CA SER A 539 1.19 4.94 -23.38
C SER A 539 0.12 5.89 -22.88
N ASN A 540 -0.51 5.53 -21.75
CA ASN A 540 -1.45 6.41 -21.03
C ASN A 540 -0.77 7.67 -20.44
N ALA A 541 0.56 7.80 -20.53
CA ALA A 541 1.30 9.01 -20.18
C ALA A 541 1.45 10.00 -21.36
N VAL A 542 0.94 9.63 -22.54
CA VAL A 542 0.89 10.47 -23.75
C VAL A 542 -0.56 10.84 -24.02
N VAL A 543 -0.86 12.15 -24.10
CA VAL A 543 -2.22 12.66 -24.28
C VAL A 543 -2.41 13.16 -25.71
N ILE A 544 -3.38 12.59 -26.41
CA ILE A 544 -3.84 13.08 -27.73
C ILE A 544 -5.09 13.94 -27.56
N LYS A 545 -5.08 15.15 -28.14
CA LYS A 545 -6.21 16.09 -28.11
C LYS A 545 -6.27 16.97 -29.37
N ASP A 546 -7.25 17.86 -29.42
CA ASP A 546 -7.45 18.86 -30.48
C ASP A 546 -7.45 18.28 -31.92
N VAL A 547 -7.97 17.05 -32.07
CA VAL A 547 -7.93 16.33 -33.35
C VAL A 547 -8.89 16.95 -34.37
N VAL A 548 -8.36 17.27 -35.55
CA VAL A 548 -9.10 17.86 -36.68
C VAL A 548 -8.82 17.04 -37.94
N LEU A 549 -9.89 16.64 -38.63
CA LEU A 549 -9.84 16.07 -39.97
C LEU A 549 -10.00 17.20 -41.00
N SER A 550 -9.04 17.35 -41.91
CA SER A 550 -9.15 18.24 -43.06
C SER A 550 -9.44 17.43 -44.33
N VAL A 551 -10.51 17.78 -45.03
CA VAL A 551 -10.96 17.16 -46.29
C VAL A 551 -11.03 18.25 -47.34
N ASP A 552 -10.10 18.25 -48.29
CA ASP A 552 -9.86 19.38 -49.20
C ASP A 552 -9.82 20.72 -48.42
N ASP A 553 -10.65 21.71 -48.76
CA ASP A 553 -10.75 23.01 -48.07
C ASP A 553 -11.56 23.00 -46.74
N LYS A 554 -12.02 21.83 -46.25
CA LYS A 554 -12.92 21.72 -45.07
C LYS A 554 -12.23 21.15 -43.84
N GLU A 555 -12.26 21.89 -42.73
CA GLU A 555 -11.83 21.39 -41.42
C GLU A 555 -13.02 20.87 -40.59
N ILE A 556 -12.85 19.69 -39.98
CA ILE A 556 -13.87 18.96 -39.23
C ILE A 556 -13.28 18.53 -37.87
N PRO A 557 -13.58 19.24 -36.76
CA PRO A 557 -13.10 18.87 -35.43
C PRO A 557 -13.66 17.52 -34.97
N VAL A 558 -12.78 16.54 -34.73
CA VAL A 558 -13.15 15.17 -34.37
C VAL A 558 -13.37 15.08 -32.86
N LYS A 559 -14.61 14.78 -32.47
CA LYS A 559 -14.96 14.56 -31.06
C LYS A 559 -14.83 13.08 -30.72
N ASN A 560 -14.11 12.80 -29.64
CA ASN A 560 -13.87 11.45 -29.10
C ASN A 560 -13.20 10.48 -30.10
N PRO A 561 -12.07 10.83 -30.75
CA PRO A 561 -11.27 9.85 -31.50
C PRO A 561 -10.92 8.65 -30.61
N ILE A 562 -10.78 7.47 -31.22
CA ILE A 562 -10.34 6.28 -30.51
C ILE A 562 -8.82 6.32 -30.42
N ILE A 563 -8.30 6.45 -29.21
CA ILE A 563 -6.89 6.34 -28.89
C ILE A 563 -6.68 4.95 -28.30
N ALA A 564 -5.83 4.13 -28.92
CA ALA A 564 -5.67 2.72 -28.57
C ALA A 564 -4.26 2.20 -28.91
N GLU A 565 -4.04 0.94 -28.56
CA GLU A 565 -2.88 0.13 -28.93
C GLU A 565 -3.20 -0.65 -30.23
N ASP A 566 -2.26 -0.70 -31.18
CA ASP A 566 -2.36 -1.55 -32.38
C ASP A 566 -1.87 -3.00 -32.12
N ASN A 567 -1.96 -3.88 -33.14
CA ASN A 567 -1.54 -5.28 -33.01
C ASN A 567 -0.02 -5.48 -32.80
N GLU A 568 0.80 -4.44 -32.95
CA GLU A 568 2.25 -4.45 -32.68
C GLU A 568 2.60 -3.74 -31.36
N GLY A 569 1.63 -3.13 -30.69
CA GLY A 569 1.77 -2.40 -29.42
C GLY A 569 1.94 -0.88 -29.55
N ASN A 570 1.76 -0.31 -30.75
CA ASN A 570 2.02 1.12 -31.01
C ASN A 570 0.78 1.99 -30.75
N MET A 571 0.99 3.30 -30.59
CA MET A 571 -0.07 4.29 -30.42
C MET A 571 -0.87 4.45 -31.73
N TYR A 572 -2.19 4.33 -31.66
CA TYR A 572 -3.11 4.35 -32.80
C TYR A 572 -4.27 5.31 -32.55
N ILE A 573 -4.57 6.18 -33.52
CA ILE A 573 -5.60 7.24 -33.44
C ILE A 573 -6.64 7.02 -34.53
N GLU A 574 -7.77 6.41 -34.22
CA GLU A 574 -8.84 6.09 -35.18
C GLU A 574 -9.95 7.17 -35.21
N LEU A 575 -10.25 7.62 -36.43
CA LEU A 575 -11.22 8.68 -36.73
C LEU A 575 -12.45 8.13 -37.43
N VAL A 576 -12.28 7.20 -38.37
CA VAL A 576 -13.35 6.51 -39.09
C VAL A 576 -13.03 5.02 -39.10
N ASN A 577 -14.01 4.17 -38.80
CA ASN A 577 -13.92 2.72 -39.01
C ASN A 577 -15.33 2.14 -39.17
N LYS A 578 -15.70 1.72 -40.39
CA LYS A 578 -17.04 1.20 -40.70
C LYS A 578 -17.35 -0.16 -40.07
N TYR A 579 -16.35 -0.80 -39.47
CA TYR A 579 -16.45 -2.09 -38.77
C TYR A 579 -16.53 -1.93 -37.25
N ASN A 580 -16.37 -0.71 -36.72
CA ASN A 580 -16.36 -0.40 -35.30
C ASN A 580 -17.51 0.55 -34.92
N GLU A 581 -18.56 0.02 -34.27
CA GLU A 581 -19.70 0.83 -33.80
C GLU A 581 -19.35 1.89 -32.75
N SER A 582 -18.13 1.88 -32.20
CA SER A 582 -17.64 2.89 -31.25
C SER A 582 -16.89 4.05 -31.90
N ALA A 583 -16.59 3.98 -33.20
CA ALA A 583 -15.81 4.99 -33.91
C ALA A 583 -16.59 6.33 -34.03
N PRO A 584 -15.88 7.47 -34.16
CA PRO A 584 -16.53 8.77 -34.34
C PRO A 584 -17.47 8.82 -35.55
N ALA A 585 -18.70 9.28 -35.33
CA ALA A 585 -19.64 9.58 -36.41
C ALA A 585 -19.28 10.91 -37.08
N ILE A 586 -18.41 10.84 -38.10
CA ILE A 586 -17.95 11.99 -38.90
C ILE A 586 -18.73 12.06 -40.21
N GLU A 587 -19.37 13.19 -40.49
CA GLU A 587 -19.92 13.50 -41.83
C GLU A 587 -18.83 14.17 -42.68
N TYR A 588 -18.51 13.59 -43.83
CA TYR A 588 -17.51 14.08 -44.79
C TYR A 588 -17.96 13.83 -46.24
N ASP A 589 -17.43 14.60 -47.19
CA ASP A 589 -17.43 14.25 -48.61
C ASP A 589 -16.16 13.44 -48.92
N MET A 590 -16.16 12.58 -49.94
CA MET A 590 -14.92 11.90 -50.35
C MET A 590 -13.90 12.92 -50.91
N PRO A 591 -12.63 12.89 -50.46
CA PRO A 591 -11.61 13.88 -50.82
C PRO A 591 -11.22 13.81 -52.30
N LYS A 592 -10.90 14.97 -52.86
CA LYS A 592 -10.57 15.13 -54.30
C LYS A 592 -9.13 15.59 -54.55
N GLU A 593 -8.60 16.36 -53.62
CA GLU A 593 -7.30 17.02 -53.72
C GLU A 593 -6.44 16.69 -52.49
N SER A 594 -7.01 16.58 -51.28
CA SER A 594 -6.26 16.17 -50.08
C SER A 594 -7.11 15.65 -48.91
N LEU A 595 -6.48 14.83 -48.06
CA LEU A 595 -7.01 14.34 -46.79
C LEU A 595 -5.92 14.45 -45.72
N LYS A 596 -6.17 15.12 -44.60
CA LYS A 596 -5.19 15.32 -43.52
C LYS A 596 -5.78 15.13 -42.14
N ILE A 597 -4.96 14.71 -41.18
CA ILE A 597 -5.31 14.66 -39.76
C ILE A 597 -4.30 15.54 -39.01
N THR A 598 -4.80 16.53 -38.29
CA THR A 598 -4.02 17.36 -37.37
C THR A 598 -4.39 16.99 -35.94
N PHE A 599 -3.42 16.88 -35.04
CA PHE A 599 -3.62 16.51 -33.64
C PHE A 599 -2.56 17.15 -32.74
N THR A 600 -2.91 17.41 -31.48
CA THR A 600 -1.96 17.83 -30.43
C THR A 600 -1.58 16.62 -29.58
N ILE A 601 -0.28 16.47 -29.32
CA ILE A 601 0.32 15.46 -28.44
C ILE A 601 1.03 16.13 -27.27
N GLU A 602 0.82 15.63 -26.06
CA GLU A 602 1.50 16.05 -24.82
C GLU A 602 2.05 14.84 -24.07
N GLY A 603 3.12 15.02 -23.29
CA GLY A 603 3.78 13.94 -22.54
C GLY A 603 4.83 13.16 -23.34
N VAL A 604 5.35 13.70 -24.44
CA VAL A 604 6.32 13.06 -25.34
C VAL A 604 7.62 12.68 -24.63
N SER A 605 8.00 13.39 -23.57
CA SER A 605 9.16 13.08 -22.71
C SER A 605 9.06 11.73 -21.96
N ASN A 606 7.88 11.11 -21.93
CA ASN A 606 7.70 9.75 -21.43
C ASN A 606 8.16 8.67 -22.42
N ILE A 607 8.15 8.96 -23.73
CA ILE A 607 8.48 8.02 -24.82
C ILE A 607 9.82 8.29 -25.53
N LEU A 608 10.23 9.56 -25.65
CA LEU A 608 11.56 9.97 -26.17
C LEU A 608 12.59 10.13 -25.05
N LYS A 609 13.88 10.35 -25.35
CA LYS A 609 14.96 10.44 -24.34
C LYS A 609 14.79 11.54 -23.28
#